data_AF-A0A8I1KQ08-F1
#
_entry.id   AF-A0A8I1KQ08-F1
#
_cell.length_a   1.000
_cell.length_b   1.000
_cell.length_c   1.000
_cell.angle_alpha   90.00
_cell.angle_beta   90.00
_cell.angle_gamma   90.00
#
_symmetry.space_group_name_H-M   'P 1'
#
loop_
_entity.id
_entity.type
_entity.pdbx_description
1 polymer ?
#
loop_
_entity_poly.entity_id
_entity_poly.type
_entity_poly.pdbx_seq_one_letter_code
_entity_poly.pdbx_strand_id
1 'polypeptide(L)'
;MFTRIGKWCGVTCLQLFAALICILFLGALPRLFKGLQIDLIGFWDTVLFLGEKLLKPGEITYGFRNSRKLFPQIWIHYVETMFVFISAFILSLLIAYVIVVWVLQRSQSKQRIWNGVFVALESISDILLILLSQLLVVIIFQKTGFMPVKHAGFGEDRARMLPIICLAIPTTLLFMKLLLLRFREELEKDYSIFAKSKGLSLRHVLTHHISRNVLLTTVYYAKTNILFMLSNLYIIEWLFNTYGMFVFVKENSKLEIFTVSLVILYVPLFILFRLLHTLLKNVIKERV
;
A
#
# COMPACT_ATOMS: atom_id res chain seq x y z
N MET A 1 20.22 -15.38 -25.01
CA MET A 1 19.50 -14.32 -24.25
C MET A 1 17.97 -14.44 -24.39
N PHE A 2 17.43 -14.68 -25.59
CA PHE A 2 15.99 -14.85 -25.85
C PHE A 2 15.32 -16.04 -25.13
N THR A 3 16.01 -17.19 -24.98
CA THR A 3 15.45 -18.37 -24.30
C THR A 3 15.22 -18.18 -22.79
N ARG A 4 15.98 -17.28 -22.15
CA ARG A 4 15.83 -16.96 -20.71
C ARG A 4 14.70 -15.97 -20.46
N ILE A 5 14.43 -15.08 -21.42
CA ILE A 5 13.33 -14.11 -21.38
C ILE A 5 11.99 -14.82 -21.62
N GLY A 6 11.92 -15.76 -22.58
CA GLY A 6 10.72 -16.57 -22.82
C GLY A 6 10.30 -17.42 -21.62
N LYS A 7 11.25 -18.07 -20.93
CA LYS A 7 10.98 -18.80 -19.68
C LYS A 7 10.49 -17.88 -18.56
N TRP A 8 11.05 -16.66 -18.46
CA TRP A 8 10.62 -15.66 -17.48
C TRP A 8 9.21 -15.14 -17.75
N CYS A 9 8.89 -14.82 -19.00
CA CYS A 9 7.56 -14.36 -19.41
C CYS A 9 6.49 -15.43 -19.18
N GLY A 10 6.82 -16.70 -19.44
CA GLY A 10 5.95 -17.84 -19.15
C GLY A 10 5.64 -18.01 -17.66
N VAL A 11 6.67 -17.94 -16.79
CA VAL A 11 6.47 -18.05 -15.34
C VAL A 11 5.66 -16.87 -14.78
N THR A 12 5.87 -15.65 -15.28
CA THR A 12 5.08 -14.50 -14.84
C THR A 12 3.62 -14.58 -15.27
N CYS A 13 3.36 -15.06 -16.49
CA CYS A 13 2.00 -15.26 -16.97
C CYS A 13 1.27 -16.36 -16.17
N LEU A 14 1.97 -17.45 -15.87
CA LEU A 14 1.46 -18.53 -15.02
C LEU A 14 1.13 -18.02 -13.61
N GLN A 15 1.99 -17.19 -13.02
CA GLN A 15 1.75 -16.61 -11.69
C GLN A 15 0.56 -15.65 -11.66
N LEU A 16 0.37 -14.85 -12.72
CA LEU A 16 -0.81 -14.00 -12.84
C LEU A 16 -2.08 -14.83 -12.97
N PHE A 17 -2.06 -15.86 -13.83
CA PHE A 17 -3.21 -16.74 -14.04
C PHE A 17 -3.57 -17.51 -12.76
N ALA A 18 -2.58 -18.07 -12.06
CA ALA A 18 -2.78 -18.72 -10.77
C ALA A 18 -3.38 -17.76 -9.74
N ALA A 19 -2.91 -16.51 -9.69
CA ALA A 19 -3.46 -15.52 -8.78
C ALA A 19 -4.91 -15.14 -9.11
N LEU A 20 -5.28 -15.01 -10.39
CA LEU A 20 -6.66 -14.77 -10.80
C LEU A 20 -7.57 -15.94 -10.41
N ILE A 21 -7.11 -17.18 -10.56
CA ILE A 21 -7.82 -18.37 -10.08
C ILE A 21 -7.98 -18.33 -8.56
N CYS A 22 -6.93 -17.96 -7.81
CA CYS A 22 -7.04 -17.81 -6.36
C CYS A 22 -8.06 -16.74 -5.96
N ILE A 23 -8.10 -15.61 -6.67
CA ILE A 23 -9.10 -14.55 -6.43
C ILE A 23 -10.52 -15.05 -6.72
N LEU A 24 -10.71 -15.82 -7.79
CA LEU A 24 -12.00 -16.45 -8.11
C LEU A 24 -12.48 -17.39 -7.00
N PHE A 25 -11.61 -18.27 -6.51
CA PHE A 25 -11.94 -19.16 -5.39
C PHE A 25 -12.24 -18.38 -4.10
N LEU A 26 -11.47 -17.34 -3.83
CA LEU A 26 -11.67 -16.48 -2.66
C LEU A 26 -13.00 -15.73 -2.75
N GLY A 27 -13.40 -15.26 -3.94
CA GLY A 27 -14.68 -14.61 -4.18
C GLY A 27 -15.88 -15.56 -4.03
N ALA A 28 -15.73 -16.84 -4.38
CA ALA A 28 -16.77 -17.86 -4.21
C ALA A 28 -16.86 -18.44 -2.78
N LEU A 29 -15.83 -18.22 -1.96
CA LEU A 29 -15.69 -18.81 -0.63
C LEU A 29 -16.92 -18.63 0.28
N PRO A 30 -17.58 -17.46 0.35
CA PRO A 30 -18.77 -17.30 1.20
C PRO A 30 -19.91 -18.26 0.87
N ARG A 31 -19.99 -18.76 -0.38
CA ARG A 31 -21.05 -19.69 -0.80
C ARG A 31 -20.80 -21.13 -0.35
N LEU A 32 -19.55 -21.46 -0.04
CA LEU A 32 -19.16 -22.78 0.46
C LEU A 32 -19.86 -23.11 1.79
N PHE A 33 -20.13 -22.09 2.60
CA PHE A 33 -20.73 -22.22 3.92
C PHE A 33 -22.19 -21.76 3.90
N LYS A 34 -23.12 -22.71 3.88
CA LYS A 34 -24.55 -22.44 4.15
C LYS A 34 -24.86 -22.83 5.59
N GLY A 35 -24.66 -21.87 6.50
CA GLY A 35 -24.71 -22.16 7.94
C GLY A 35 -23.56 -23.06 8.36
N LEU A 36 -23.86 -24.25 8.89
CA LEU A 36 -22.87 -25.25 9.31
C LEU A 36 -22.55 -26.30 8.24
N GLN A 37 -23.27 -26.30 7.11
CA GLN A 37 -23.09 -27.29 6.05
C GLN A 37 -22.16 -26.76 4.94
N ILE A 38 -21.29 -27.65 4.47
CA ILE A 38 -20.37 -27.40 3.36
C ILE A 38 -21.07 -27.78 2.05
N ASP A 39 -21.36 -26.81 1.20
CA ASP A 39 -22.00 -27.00 -0.11
C ASP A 39 -20.96 -26.90 -1.23
N LEU A 40 -20.33 -28.04 -1.55
CA LEU A 40 -19.30 -28.13 -2.59
C LEU A 40 -19.87 -27.87 -3.99
N ILE A 41 -21.10 -28.30 -4.25
CA ILE A 41 -21.74 -28.15 -5.56
C ILE A 41 -22.05 -26.66 -5.80
N GLY A 42 -22.70 -26.02 -4.83
CA GLY A 42 -22.99 -24.59 -4.92
C GLY A 42 -21.75 -23.71 -4.98
N PHE A 43 -20.62 -24.14 -4.40
CA PHE A 43 -19.33 -23.47 -4.56
C PHE A 43 -18.83 -23.53 -6.01
N TRP A 44 -18.81 -24.71 -6.63
CA TRP A 44 -18.36 -24.86 -8.03
C TRP A 44 -19.23 -24.10 -9.02
N ASP A 45 -20.56 -24.14 -8.84
CA ASP A 45 -21.49 -23.34 -9.65
C ASP A 45 -21.18 -21.84 -9.55
N THR A 46 -20.83 -21.38 -8.34
CA THR A 46 -20.47 -19.97 -8.11
C THR A 46 -19.13 -19.62 -8.72
N VAL A 47 -18.14 -20.50 -8.68
CA VAL A 47 -16.84 -20.29 -9.33
C VAL A 47 -17.02 -20.13 -10.84
N LEU A 48 -17.81 -21.00 -11.47
CA LEU A 48 -18.10 -20.92 -12.90
C LEU A 48 -18.88 -19.64 -13.24
N PHE A 49 -19.92 -19.32 -12.46
CA PHE A 49 -20.70 -18.10 -12.61
C PHE A 49 -19.84 -16.83 -12.51
N LEU A 50 -18.97 -16.73 -11.50
CA LEU A 50 -18.05 -15.61 -11.34
C LEU A 50 -17.05 -15.55 -12.49
N GLY A 51 -16.55 -16.70 -12.96
CA GLY A 51 -15.68 -16.79 -14.13
C GLY A 51 -16.30 -16.21 -15.40
N GLU A 52 -17.55 -16.56 -15.69
CA GLU A 52 -18.30 -16.02 -16.83
C GLU A 52 -18.51 -14.50 -16.71
N LYS A 53 -18.86 -14.03 -15.51
CA LYS A 53 -19.06 -12.60 -15.24
C LYS A 53 -17.76 -11.79 -15.36
N LEU A 54 -16.61 -12.35 -14.98
CA LEU A 54 -15.30 -11.70 -15.18
C LEU A 54 -14.92 -11.57 -16.66
N LEU A 55 -15.34 -12.51 -17.52
CA LEU A 55 -15.12 -12.42 -18.96
C LEU A 55 -16.00 -11.34 -19.61
N LYS A 56 -17.17 -11.03 -19.00
CA LYS A 56 -18.10 -9.99 -19.45
C LYS A 56 -18.32 -8.90 -18.39
N PRO A 57 -17.28 -8.09 -18.07
CA PRO A 57 -17.35 -7.11 -16.99
C PRO A 57 -18.42 -6.02 -17.21
N GLY A 58 -18.79 -5.76 -18.47
CA GLY A 58 -19.80 -4.75 -18.83
C GLY A 58 -21.25 -5.10 -18.47
N GLU A 59 -21.56 -6.36 -18.16
CA GLU A 59 -22.91 -6.82 -17.81
C GLU A 59 -23.18 -6.83 -16.29
N ILE A 60 -22.16 -6.56 -15.48
CA ILE A 60 -22.28 -6.59 -14.02
C ILE A 60 -23.06 -5.37 -13.56
N THR A 61 -24.07 -5.59 -12.71
CA THR A 61 -24.95 -4.52 -12.21
C THR A 61 -24.95 -4.43 -10.69
N TYR A 62 -25.09 -3.21 -10.17
CA TYR A 62 -25.20 -2.91 -8.74
C TYR A 62 -26.53 -2.21 -8.44
N GLY A 63 -26.93 -2.22 -7.16
CA GLY A 63 -28.23 -1.70 -6.69
C GLY A 63 -29.29 -2.78 -6.46
N PHE A 64 -30.09 -2.60 -5.41
CA PHE A 64 -31.19 -3.50 -5.03
C PHE A 64 -32.53 -3.14 -5.70
N ARG A 65 -32.81 -1.84 -5.86
CA ARG A 65 -34.07 -1.34 -6.44
C ARG A 65 -33.95 -0.92 -7.91
N ASN A 66 -32.86 -0.24 -8.26
CA ASN A 66 -32.56 0.17 -9.64
C ASN A 66 -31.22 -0.43 -10.05
N SER A 67 -31.25 -1.37 -10.99
CA SER A 67 -30.03 -1.99 -11.53
C SER A 67 -29.26 -0.98 -12.38
N ARG A 68 -28.09 -0.57 -11.90
CA ARG A 68 -27.16 0.30 -12.62
C ARG A 68 -25.94 -0.51 -13.06
N LYS A 69 -25.33 -0.15 -14.19
CA LYS A 69 -24.10 -0.81 -14.67
C LYS A 69 -22.94 -0.52 -13.73
N LEU A 70 -22.15 -1.54 -13.38
CA LEU A 70 -21.00 -1.43 -12.49
C LEU A 70 -19.93 -0.51 -13.08
N PHE A 71 -19.66 -0.62 -14.38
CA PHE A 71 -18.81 0.30 -15.12
C PHE A 71 -19.67 1.43 -15.70
N PRO A 72 -19.25 2.70 -15.55
CA PRO A 72 -17.95 3.18 -15.08
C PRO A 72 -17.84 3.45 -13.56
N GLN A 73 -18.89 3.23 -12.78
CA GLN A 73 -18.96 3.67 -11.38
C GLN A 73 -17.81 3.11 -10.51
N ILE A 74 -17.51 1.82 -10.63
CA ILE A 74 -16.43 1.19 -9.86
C ILE A 74 -15.06 1.81 -10.15
N TRP A 75 -14.86 2.30 -11.38
CA TRP A 75 -13.61 2.94 -11.80
C TRP A 75 -13.40 4.26 -11.08
N ILE A 76 -14.46 5.05 -10.90
CA ILE A 76 -14.41 6.33 -10.17
C ILE A 76 -13.98 6.08 -8.72
N HIS A 77 -14.61 5.10 -8.05
CA HIS A 77 -14.26 4.74 -6.68
C HIS A 77 -12.85 4.14 -6.55
N TYR A 78 -12.42 3.35 -7.54
CA TYR A 78 -11.06 2.82 -7.60
C TYR A 78 -10.01 3.95 -7.71
N VAL A 79 -10.26 4.97 -8.54
CA VAL A 79 -9.36 6.11 -8.69
C VAL A 79 -9.23 6.88 -7.38
N GLU A 80 -10.33 7.11 -6.65
CA GLU A 80 -10.28 7.77 -5.33
C GLU A 80 -9.47 6.94 -4.32
N THR A 81 -9.69 5.63 -4.23
CA THR A 81 -8.91 4.72 -3.37
C THR A 81 -7.42 4.76 -3.72
N MET A 82 -7.07 4.66 -5.00
CA MET A 82 -5.69 4.71 -5.45
C MET A 82 -5.05 6.08 -5.23
N PHE A 83 -5.80 7.18 -5.34
CA PHE A 83 -5.30 8.51 -5.07
C PHE A 83 -4.91 8.67 -3.60
N VAL A 84 -5.79 8.27 -2.67
CA VAL A 84 -5.49 8.29 -1.23
C VAL A 84 -4.31 7.38 -0.92
N PHE A 85 -4.29 6.18 -1.51
CA PHE A 85 -3.19 5.22 -1.35
C PHE A 85 -1.85 5.80 -1.82
N ILE A 86 -1.73 6.21 -3.09
CA ILE A 86 -0.46 6.70 -3.64
C ILE A 86 0.02 7.94 -2.90
N SER A 87 -0.88 8.87 -2.56
CA SER A 87 -0.53 10.08 -1.83
C SER A 87 0.01 9.78 -0.44
N ALA A 88 -0.65 8.89 0.32
CA ALA A 88 -0.19 8.48 1.65
C ALA A 88 1.12 7.69 1.59
N PHE A 89 1.31 6.86 0.55
CA PHE A 89 2.55 6.11 0.32
C PHE A 89 3.75 7.04 0.10
N ILE A 90 3.60 8.04 -0.80
CA ILE A 90 4.67 9.00 -1.09
C ILE A 90 4.96 9.85 0.15
N LEU A 91 3.91 10.37 0.80
CA LEU A 91 4.05 11.19 2.00
C LEU A 91 4.75 10.44 3.13
N SER A 92 4.34 9.19 3.40
CA SER A 92 4.95 8.36 4.45
C SER A 92 6.41 8.02 4.15
N LEU A 93 6.75 7.69 2.90
CA LEU A 93 8.13 7.44 2.50
C LEU A 93 9.02 8.67 2.69
N LEU A 94 8.54 9.86 2.31
CA LEU A 94 9.26 11.12 2.48
C LEU A 94 9.48 11.45 3.96
N ILE A 95 8.42 11.37 4.77
CA ILE A 95 8.50 11.64 6.21
C ILE A 95 9.45 10.63 6.89
N ALA A 96 9.30 9.34 6.58
CA ALA A 96 10.15 8.30 7.13
C ALA A 96 11.62 8.52 6.76
N TYR A 97 11.93 8.85 5.50
CA TYR A 97 13.29 9.15 5.07
C TYR A 97 13.90 10.32 5.84
N VAL A 98 13.17 11.44 5.97
CA VAL A 98 13.64 12.62 6.70
C VAL A 98 13.90 12.29 8.17
N ILE A 99 12.96 11.59 8.83
CA ILE A 99 13.11 11.19 10.24
C ILE A 99 14.30 10.25 10.41
N VAL A 100 14.46 9.24 9.57
CA VAL A 100 15.55 8.27 9.68
C VAL A 100 16.92 8.93 9.47
N VAL A 101 17.06 9.77 8.44
CA VAL A 101 18.30 10.53 8.20
C VAL A 101 18.61 11.46 9.37
N TRP A 102 17.59 12.05 10.00
CA TRP A 102 17.75 12.90 11.19
C TRP A 102 18.16 12.09 12.43
N VAL A 103 17.54 10.94 12.68
CA VAL A 103 17.86 10.06 13.81
C VAL A 103 19.28 9.52 13.70
N LEU A 104 19.70 9.06 12.52
CA LEU A 104 21.04 8.51 12.29
C LEU A 104 22.17 9.52 12.48
N GLN A 105 21.89 10.83 12.43
CA GLN A 105 22.86 11.88 12.73
C GLN A 105 23.06 12.13 14.23
N ARG A 106 22.21 11.54 15.10
CA ARG A 106 22.32 11.70 16.56
C ARG A 106 23.30 10.70 17.17
N SER A 107 23.74 10.98 18.40
CA SER A 107 24.60 10.06 19.15
C SER A 107 23.95 8.70 19.39
N GLN A 108 24.75 7.66 19.58
CA GLN A 108 24.28 6.27 19.75
C GLN A 108 23.22 6.13 20.86
N SER A 109 23.39 6.83 21.99
CA SER A 109 22.40 6.82 23.07
C SER A 109 21.06 7.43 22.65
N LYS A 110 21.07 8.54 21.91
CA LYS A 110 19.85 9.18 21.39
C LYS A 110 19.18 8.31 20.32
N GLN A 111 19.96 7.63 19.48
CA GLN A 111 19.41 6.67 18.53
C GLN A 111 18.67 5.54 19.26
N ARG A 112 19.24 4.99 20.34
CA ARG A 112 18.58 3.94 21.14
C ARG A 112 17.23 4.39 21.69
N ILE A 113 17.13 5.63 22.19
CA ILE A 113 15.87 6.21 22.67
C ILE A 113 14.85 6.32 21.54
N TRP A 114 15.21 6.93 20.41
CA TRP A 114 14.30 7.09 19.27
C TRP A 114 13.85 5.76 18.68
N ASN A 115 14.75 4.77 18.58
CA ASN A 115 14.36 3.42 18.17
C ASN A 115 13.36 2.80 19.16
N GLY A 116 13.58 3.01 20.47
CA GLY A 116 12.63 2.57 21.50
C GLY A 116 11.24 3.21 21.31
N VAL A 117 11.19 4.51 21.02
CA VAL A 117 9.93 5.22 20.71
C VAL A 117 9.25 4.63 19.48
N PHE A 118 9.98 4.38 18.39
CA PHE A 118 9.40 3.80 17.17
C PHE A 118 8.87 2.39 17.39
N VAL A 119 9.60 1.55 18.14
CA VAL A 119 9.14 0.20 18.50
C VAL A 119 7.91 0.26 19.40
N ALA A 120 7.86 1.19 20.35
CA ALA A 120 6.69 1.38 21.21
C ALA A 120 5.46 1.82 20.40
N LEU A 121 5.61 2.73 19.44
CA LEU A 121 4.54 3.17 18.54
C LEU A 121 4.07 2.05 17.60
N GLU A 122 4.99 1.22 17.09
CA GLU A 122 4.66 0.04 16.27
C GLU A 122 3.96 -1.06 17.09
N SER A 123 4.21 -1.12 18.40
CA SER A 123 3.56 -2.09 19.29
C SER A 123 2.08 -1.77 19.52
N ILE A 124 1.64 -0.55 19.21
CA ILE A 124 0.23 -0.16 19.24
C ILE A 124 -0.45 -0.74 17.99
N SER A 125 -1.65 -1.31 18.15
CA SER A 125 -2.45 -1.79 17.02
C SER A 125 -2.70 -0.67 16.00
N ASP A 126 -2.50 -0.96 14.72
CA ASP A 126 -2.72 -0.01 13.60
C ASP A 126 -4.10 0.67 13.68
N ILE A 127 -5.13 -0.09 14.07
CA ILE A 127 -6.50 0.42 14.21
C ILE A 127 -6.57 1.50 15.29
N LEU A 128 -5.93 1.25 16.44
CA LEU A 128 -5.88 2.22 17.54
C LEU A 128 -5.10 3.47 17.11
N LEU A 129 -4.01 3.28 16.36
CA LEU A 129 -3.22 4.39 15.86
C LEU A 129 -4.02 5.26 14.88
N ILE A 130 -4.78 4.63 13.98
CA ILE A 130 -5.70 5.33 13.07
C ILE A 130 -6.77 6.08 13.86
N LEU A 131 -7.42 5.45 14.84
CA LEU A 131 -8.44 6.10 15.67
C LEU A 131 -7.85 7.30 16.46
N LEU A 132 -6.68 7.14 17.06
CA LEU A 132 -5.98 8.22 17.74
C LEU A 132 -5.61 9.35 16.79
N SER A 133 -5.16 9.03 15.57
CA SER A 133 -4.87 10.03 14.55
C SER A 133 -6.13 10.81 14.15
N GLN A 134 -7.26 10.12 13.99
CA GLN A 134 -8.55 10.73 13.69
C GLN A 134 -8.98 11.68 14.82
N LEU A 135 -8.90 11.22 16.08
CA LEU A 135 -9.22 12.05 17.25
C LEU A 135 -8.32 13.29 17.34
N LEU A 136 -7.01 13.12 17.12
CA LEU A 136 -6.06 14.24 17.10
C LEU A 136 -6.42 15.26 16.02
N VAL A 137 -6.73 14.81 14.81
CA VAL A 137 -7.15 15.69 13.71
C VAL A 137 -8.42 16.46 14.07
N VAL A 138 -9.41 15.79 14.67
CA VAL A 138 -10.65 16.44 15.13
C VAL A 138 -10.39 17.46 16.23
N ILE A 139 -9.55 17.13 17.22
CA ILE A 139 -9.21 18.05 18.32
C ILE A 139 -8.43 19.26 17.81
N ILE A 140 -7.45 19.05 16.92
CA ILE A 140 -6.69 20.13 16.29
C ILE A 140 -7.67 21.04 15.53
N PHE A 141 -8.57 20.46 14.75
CA PHE A 141 -9.59 21.20 14.02
C PHE A 141 -10.48 22.06 14.94
N GLN A 142 -10.99 21.48 16.03
CA GLN A 142 -11.83 22.19 16.98
C GLN A 142 -11.09 23.32 17.72
N LYS A 143 -9.81 23.10 18.09
CA LYS A 143 -9.04 24.08 18.88
C LYS A 143 -8.44 25.23 18.09
N THR A 144 -8.02 24.99 16.85
CA THR A 144 -7.30 26.01 16.06
C THR A 144 -8.22 26.79 15.12
N GLY A 145 -9.44 26.30 14.84
CA GLY A 145 -10.25 26.81 13.71
C GLY A 145 -9.51 26.75 12.37
N PHE A 146 -8.37 26.04 12.37
CA PHE A 146 -7.36 25.93 11.35
C PHE A 146 -7.24 24.44 11.07
N MET A 147 -8.06 23.99 10.12
CA MET A 147 -7.77 22.75 9.43
C MET A 147 -6.34 22.89 8.89
N PRO A 148 -5.44 21.92 9.04
CA PRO A 148 -4.18 21.97 8.32
C PRO A 148 -4.55 22.17 6.84
N VAL A 149 -4.21 23.33 6.30
CA VAL A 149 -4.58 23.87 4.98
C VAL A 149 -5.90 24.68 4.90
N LYS A 150 -5.90 25.90 5.47
CA LYS A 150 -6.64 27.05 4.90
C LYS A 150 -5.78 27.70 3.81
N HIS A 151 -5.86 27.20 2.59
CA HIS A 151 -5.55 28.00 1.40
C HIS A 151 -6.81 28.10 0.53
N ALA A 152 -7.18 29.34 0.20
CA ALA A 152 -8.35 29.70 -0.59
C ALA A 152 -8.14 29.23 -2.03
N GLY A 153 -9.03 28.39 -2.56
CA GLY A 153 -8.96 27.99 -3.98
C GLY A 153 -9.74 26.76 -4.41
N PHE A 154 -9.76 25.67 -3.63
CA PHE A 154 -10.36 24.39 -4.09
C PHE A 154 -11.19 23.73 -2.98
N GLY A 155 -12.50 23.57 -3.22
CA GLY A 155 -13.51 23.14 -2.25
C GLY A 155 -13.64 21.63 -2.05
N GLU A 156 -13.12 20.81 -2.96
CA GLU A 156 -13.23 19.33 -2.89
C GLU A 156 -11.95 18.64 -2.38
N ASP A 157 -10.77 19.23 -2.59
CA ASP A 157 -9.49 18.61 -2.20
C ASP A 157 -9.26 18.57 -0.67
N ARG A 158 -10.01 19.38 0.07
CA ARG A 158 -9.89 19.54 1.53
C ARG A 158 -10.35 18.30 2.31
N ALA A 159 -11.34 17.57 1.78
CA ALA A 159 -11.85 16.35 2.41
C ALA A 159 -10.91 15.15 2.20
N ARG A 160 -10.09 15.15 1.13
CA ARG A 160 -9.20 14.04 0.78
C ARG A 160 -7.89 14.04 1.59
N MET A 161 -7.42 15.19 2.08
CA MET A 161 -6.15 15.29 2.79
C MET A 161 -6.13 14.58 4.15
N LEU A 162 -7.25 14.58 4.88
CA LEU A 162 -7.34 13.96 6.20
C LEU A 162 -7.11 12.43 6.15
N PRO A 163 -7.83 11.68 5.28
CA PRO A 163 -7.56 10.27 5.03
C PRO A 163 -6.09 10.00 4.69
N ILE A 164 -5.48 10.85 3.87
CA ILE A 164 -4.08 10.72 3.43
C ILE A 164 -3.13 10.85 4.63
N ILE A 165 -3.29 11.88 5.46
CA ILE A 165 -2.42 12.12 6.62
C ILE A 165 -2.60 11.00 7.65
N CYS A 166 -3.83 10.59 7.93
CA CYS A 166 -4.10 9.53 8.91
C CYS A 166 -3.56 8.17 8.45
N LEU A 167 -3.65 7.85 7.15
CA LEU A 167 -3.04 6.64 6.59
C LEU A 167 -1.50 6.74 6.53
N ALA A 168 -0.95 7.95 6.37
CA ALA A 168 0.48 8.18 6.31
C ALA A 168 1.19 7.89 7.65
N ILE A 169 0.53 8.05 8.80
CA ILE A 169 1.19 7.86 10.11
C ILE A 169 1.60 6.38 10.36
N PRO A 170 0.69 5.38 10.32
CA PRO A 170 1.09 3.99 10.54
C PRO A 170 2.06 3.51 9.45
N THR A 171 1.87 3.94 8.21
CA THR A 171 2.76 3.59 7.09
C THR A 171 4.14 4.20 7.23
N THR A 172 4.27 5.39 7.81
CA THR A 172 5.57 6.01 8.14
C THR A 172 6.33 5.13 9.12
N LEU A 173 5.69 4.59 10.15
CA LEU A 173 6.34 3.69 11.12
C LEU A 173 6.91 2.43 10.43
N LEU A 174 6.12 1.81 9.55
CA LEU A 174 6.56 0.67 8.74
C LEU A 174 7.77 1.01 7.87
N PHE A 175 7.77 2.18 7.22
CA PHE A 175 8.90 2.64 6.42
C PHE A 175 10.12 3.00 7.25
N MET A 176 9.96 3.63 8.42
CA MET A 176 11.07 3.99 9.29
C MET A 176 11.85 2.76 9.74
N LYS A 177 11.17 1.68 10.15
CA LYS A 177 11.80 0.41 10.51
C LYS A 177 12.61 -0.18 9.36
N LEU A 178 12.00 -0.24 8.18
CA LEU A 178 12.66 -0.75 6.98
C LEU A 178 13.87 0.10 6.60
N LEU A 179 13.74 1.42 6.59
CA LEU A 179 14.81 2.35 6.26
C LEU A 179 15.94 2.29 7.29
N LEU A 180 15.65 2.27 8.60
CA LEU A 180 16.67 2.15 9.64
C LEU A 180 17.51 0.89 9.48
N LEU A 181 16.87 -0.25 9.18
CA LEU A 181 17.55 -1.51 8.91
C LEU A 181 18.48 -1.36 7.70
N ARG A 182 17.95 -0.89 6.57
CA ARG A 182 18.73 -0.77 5.32
C ARG A 182 19.87 0.25 5.41
N PHE A 183 19.65 1.39 6.06
CA PHE A 183 20.70 2.37 6.26
C PHE A 183 21.84 1.82 7.13
N ARG A 184 21.54 1.00 8.16
CA ARG A 184 22.58 0.38 8.99
C ARG A 184 23.39 -0.65 8.21
N GLU A 185 22.72 -1.56 7.51
CA GLU A 185 23.38 -2.55 6.63
C GLU A 185 24.29 -1.86 5.60
N GLU A 186 23.83 -0.75 5.01
CA GLU A 186 24.59 -0.03 3.99
C GLU A 186 25.76 0.79 4.57
N LEU A 187 25.62 1.27 5.82
CA LEU A 187 26.69 1.99 6.53
C LEU A 187 27.88 1.11 6.89
N GLU A 188 27.68 -0.19 7.02
CA GLU A 188 28.69 -1.20 7.37
C GLU A 188 29.52 -1.66 6.16
N LYS A 189 29.15 -1.29 4.93
CA LYS A 189 29.87 -1.67 3.71
C LYS A 189 31.19 -0.89 3.54
N ASP A 190 32.17 -1.53 2.92
CA ASP A 190 33.53 -1.00 2.74
C ASP A 190 33.57 0.39 2.08
N TYR A 191 32.73 0.61 1.06
CA TYR A 191 32.69 1.91 0.38
C TYR A 191 32.17 3.05 1.28
N SER A 192 31.29 2.73 2.25
CA SER A 192 30.79 3.69 3.25
C SER A 192 31.89 4.00 4.28
N ILE A 193 32.62 2.98 4.73
CA ILE A 193 33.78 3.15 5.64
C ILE A 193 34.87 3.99 4.97
N PHE A 194 35.15 3.73 3.69
CA PHE A 194 36.09 4.51 2.89
C PHE A 194 35.64 5.97 2.69
N ALA A 195 34.34 6.21 2.48
CA ALA A 195 33.81 7.57 2.41
C ALA A 195 34.00 8.33 3.75
N LYS A 196 33.84 7.65 4.88
CA LYS A 196 34.09 8.22 6.21
C LYS A 196 35.59 8.48 6.47
N SER A 197 36.48 7.59 6.05
CA SER A 197 37.94 7.79 6.22
C SER A 197 38.48 8.96 5.39
N LYS A 198 37.80 9.33 4.29
CA LYS A 198 38.06 10.57 3.54
C LYS A 198 37.63 11.86 4.26
N GLY A 199 37.06 11.78 5.46
CA GLY A 199 36.62 12.94 6.24
C GLY A 199 35.26 13.52 5.82
N LEU A 200 34.48 12.80 5.00
CA LEU A 200 33.14 13.26 4.62
C LEU A 200 32.19 13.24 5.83
N SER A 201 31.39 14.31 5.97
CA SER A 201 30.40 14.38 7.04
C SER A 201 29.36 13.26 6.94
N LEU A 202 28.89 12.75 8.08
CA LEU A 202 27.88 11.68 8.12
C LEU A 202 26.62 12.03 7.32
N ARG A 203 26.19 13.30 7.35
CA ARG A 203 25.05 13.77 6.57
C ARG A 203 25.29 13.66 5.07
N HIS A 204 26.50 13.98 4.60
CA HIS A 204 26.86 13.85 3.18
C HIS A 204 26.89 12.36 2.77
N VAL A 205 27.49 11.50 3.59
CA VAL A 205 27.54 10.05 3.36
C VAL A 205 26.12 9.46 3.28
N LEU A 206 25.24 9.79 4.22
CA LEU A 206 23.86 9.31 4.23
C LEU A 206 23.06 9.77 3.01
N THR A 207 23.14 11.05 2.66
CA THR A 207 22.28 11.65 1.62
C THR A 207 22.77 11.48 0.19
N HIS A 208 24.08 11.36 -0.05
CA HIS A 208 24.64 11.28 -1.41
C HIS A 208 25.24 9.91 -1.74
N HIS A 209 25.90 9.25 -0.79
CA HIS A 209 26.57 7.97 -1.04
C HIS A 209 25.66 6.76 -0.78
N ILE A 210 24.85 6.82 0.28
CA ILE A 210 24.06 5.66 0.76
C ILE A 210 22.59 5.72 0.29
N SER A 211 21.97 6.90 0.27
CA SER A 211 20.54 7.09 0.00
C SER A 211 20.05 6.41 -1.28
N ARG A 212 20.80 6.50 -2.38
CA ARG A 212 20.43 5.91 -3.67
C ARG A 212 20.31 4.40 -3.59
N ASN A 213 21.20 3.75 -2.85
CA ASN A 213 21.20 2.30 -2.67
C ASN A 213 20.10 1.88 -1.71
N VAL A 214 19.94 2.61 -0.61
CA VAL A 214 18.88 2.34 0.37
C VAL A 214 17.51 2.48 -0.27
N LEU A 215 17.20 3.58 -0.94
CA LEU A 215 15.89 3.80 -1.58
C LEU A 215 15.56 2.71 -2.62
N LEU A 216 16.55 2.28 -3.39
CA LEU A 216 16.42 1.20 -4.37
C LEU A 216 16.02 -0.12 -3.68
N THR A 217 16.72 -0.47 -2.59
CA THR A 217 16.36 -1.66 -1.79
C THR A 217 15.03 -1.49 -1.06
N THR A 218 14.70 -0.31 -0.54
CA THR A 218 13.43 -0.03 0.12
C THR A 218 12.25 -0.28 -0.80
N VAL A 219 12.31 0.19 -2.06
CA VAL A 219 11.26 -0.07 -3.06
C VAL A 219 11.10 -1.56 -3.33
N TYR A 220 12.20 -2.32 -3.37
CA TYR A 220 12.15 -3.78 -3.54
C TYR A 220 11.38 -4.48 -2.40
N TYR A 221 11.62 -4.06 -1.16
CA TYR A 221 10.99 -4.65 0.03
C TYR A 221 9.65 -3.98 0.40
N ALA A 222 9.26 -2.90 -0.27
CA ALA A 222 8.01 -2.16 -0.01
C ALA A 222 6.75 -2.99 -0.30
N LYS A 223 6.85 -4.12 -1.01
CA LYS A 223 5.72 -5.01 -1.31
C LYS A 223 4.91 -5.38 -0.07
N THR A 224 5.58 -5.72 1.03
CA THR A 224 4.91 -6.08 2.28
C THR A 224 4.21 -4.88 2.90
N ASN A 225 4.86 -3.71 2.90
CA ASN A 225 4.26 -2.47 3.42
C ASN A 225 3.03 -2.05 2.62
N ILE A 226 3.02 -2.25 1.31
CA ILE A 226 1.87 -1.98 0.44
C ILE A 226 0.67 -2.84 0.84
N LEU A 227 0.87 -4.12 1.15
CA LEU A 227 -0.22 -4.99 1.60
C LEU A 227 -0.79 -4.54 2.95
N PHE A 228 0.07 -4.21 3.93
CA PHE A 228 -0.37 -3.64 5.21
C PHE A 228 -1.16 -2.35 5.03
N MET A 229 -0.66 -1.48 4.16
CA MET A 229 -1.30 -0.21 3.86
C MET A 229 -2.67 -0.37 3.19
N LEU A 230 -2.82 -1.33 2.27
CA LEU A 230 -4.12 -1.66 1.67
C LEU A 230 -5.13 -2.16 2.73
N SER A 231 -4.68 -2.98 3.67
CA SER A 231 -5.52 -3.44 4.79
C SER A 231 -6.01 -2.27 5.65
N ASN A 232 -5.13 -1.30 5.93
CA ASN A 232 -5.45 -0.12 6.71
C ASN A 232 -6.32 0.89 5.94
N LEU A 233 -6.24 0.92 4.61
CA LEU A 233 -7.00 1.84 3.77
C LEU A 233 -8.52 1.62 3.86
N TYR A 234 -8.99 0.37 3.99
CA TYR A 234 -10.42 0.09 4.22
C TYR A 234 -10.95 0.79 5.48
N ILE A 235 -10.20 0.72 6.58
CA ILE A 235 -10.57 1.33 7.85
C ILE A 235 -10.63 2.86 7.70
N ILE A 236 -9.66 3.44 6.99
CA ILE A 236 -9.61 4.88 6.70
C ILE A 236 -10.82 5.32 5.87
N GLU A 237 -11.13 4.63 4.77
CA GLU A 237 -12.30 4.95 3.94
C GLU A 237 -13.59 4.91 4.74
N TRP A 238 -13.75 3.89 5.59
CA TRP A 238 -14.92 3.73 6.43
C TRP A 238 -15.03 4.80 7.52
N LEU A 239 -13.93 5.09 8.25
CA LEU A 239 -13.93 6.05 9.36
C LEU A 239 -14.10 7.50 8.91
N PHE A 240 -13.54 7.85 7.75
CA PHE A 240 -13.64 9.21 7.18
C PHE A 240 -14.82 9.37 6.22
N ASN A 241 -15.66 8.34 6.07
CA ASN A 241 -16.76 8.28 5.10
C ASN A 241 -16.32 8.73 3.70
N THR A 242 -15.09 8.37 3.32
CA THR A 242 -14.56 8.65 2.00
C THR A 242 -15.10 7.55 1.09
N TYR A 243 -15.91 7.93 0.11
CA TYR A 243 -16.56 7.02 -0.84
C TYR A 243 -15.56 6.43 -1.85
N GLY A 244 -14.61 5.64 -1.34
CA GLY A 244 -13.70 4.83 -2.11
C GLY A 244 -14.30 3.47 -2.47
N MET A 245 -13.47 2.67 -3.13
CA MET A 245 -13.80 1.34 -3.63
C MET A 245 -14.19 0.37 -2.52
N PHE A 246 -13.53 0.38 -1.35
CA PHE A 246 -13.85 -0.59 -0.32
C PHE A 246 -15.21 -0.32 0.32
N VAL A 247 -15.53 0.96 0.55
CA VAL A 247 -16.87 1.36 1.02
C VAL A 247 -17.94 1.01 -0.03
N PHE A 248 -17.67 1.27 -1.32
CA PHE A 248 -18.60 0.91 -2.39
C PHE A 248 -18.91 -0.59 -2.45
N VAL A 249 -17.89 -1.44 -2.30
CA VAL A 249 -18.04 -2.91 -2.25
C VAL A 249 -18.82 -3.35 -1.01
N LYS A 250 -18.57 -2.72 0.14
CA LYS A 250 -19.29 -3.01 1.39
C LYS A 250 -20.78 -2.66 1.31
N GLU A 251 -21.14 -1.57 0.65
CA GLU A 251 -22.54 -1.18 0.46
C GLU A 251 -23.24 -2.06 -0.59
N ASN A 252 -22.48 -2.54 -1.57
CA ASN A 252 -22.96 -3.40 -2.65
C ASN A 252 -22.36 -4.81 -2.54
N SER A 253 -22.72 -5.53 -1.47
CA SER A 253 -22.18 -6.84 -1.08
C SER A 253 -22.51 -8.03 -2.00
N LYS A 254 -22.53 -7.82 -3.32
CA LYS A 254 -22.63 -8.91 -4.31
C LYS A 254 -21.25 -9.56 -4.50
N LEU A 255 -21.22 -10.89 -4.60
CA LEU A 255 -19.98 -11.66 -4.81
C LEU A 255 -19.24 -11.24 -6.09
N GLU A 256 -20.00 -10.92 -7.15
CA GLU A 256 -19.46 -10.41 -8.42
C GLU A 256 -18.67 -9.12 -8.23
N ILE A 257 -19.24 -8.15 -7.49
CA ILE A 257 -18.64 -6.84 -7.24
C ILE A 257 -17.39 -6.98 -6.39
N PHE A 258 -17.43 -7.83 -5.36
CA PHE A 258 -16.27 -8.15 -4.53
C PHE A 258 -15.12 -8.77 -5.35
N THR A 259 -15.44 -9.76 -6.20
CA THR A 259 -14.44 -10.46 -7.01
C THR A 259 -13.79 -9.54 -8.05
N VAL A 260 -14.60 -8.78 -8.79
CA VAL A 260 -14.10 -7.77 -9.76
C VAL A 260 -13.22 -6.75 -9.06
N SER A 261 -13.61 -6.32 -7.87
CA SER A 261 -12.86 -5.35 -7.08
C SER A 261 -11.46 -5.87 -6.73
N LEU A 262 -11.37 -7.12 -6.27
CA LEU A 262 -10.07 -7.75 -6.02
C LEU A 262 -9.20 -7.85 -7.28
N VAL A 263 -9.79 -8.15 -8.44
CA VAL A 263 -9.07 -8.21 -9.71
C VAL A 263 -8.53 -6.83 -10.12
N ILE A 264 -9.38 -5.79 -10.08
CA ILE A 264 -8.98 -4.41 -10.43
C ILE A 264 -7.90 -3.89 -9.49
N LEU A 265 -7.92 -4.28 -8.22
CA LEU A 265 -6.89 -3.91 -7.25
C LEU A 265 -5.58 -4.69 -7.47
N TYR A 266 -5.66 -6.01 -7.70
CA TYR A 266 -4.51 -6.88 -7.81
C TYR A 266 -3.71 -6.69 -9.10
N VAL A 267 -4.39 -6.62 -10.26
CA VAL A 267 -3.72 -6.63 -11.58
C VAL A 267 -2.74 -5.46 -11.74
N PRO A 268 -3.12 -4.18 -11.47
CA PRO A 268 -2.20 -3.05 -11.58
C PRO A 268 -1.01 -3.16 -10.61
N LEU A 269 -1.24 -3.60 -9.37
CA LEU A 269 -0.18 -3.80 -8.39
C LEU A 269 0.78 -4.91 -8.80
N PHE A 270 0.28 -6.01 -9.35
CA PHE A 270 1.11 -7.08 -9.88
C PHE A 270 2.01 -6.58 -11.02
N ILE A 271 1.44 -5.85 -11.97
CA ILE A 271 2.19 -5.25 -13.09
C ILE A 271 3.25 -4.30 -12.54
N LEU A 272 2.89 -3.41 -11.61
CA LEU A 272 3.81 -2.46 -10.97
C LEU A 272 4.99 -3.20 -10.31
N PHE A 273 4.73 -4.21 -9.48
CA PHE A 273 5.79 -4.97 -8.82
C PHE A 273 6.69 -5.72 -9.79
N ARG A 274 6.14 -6.20 -10.90
CA ARG A 274 6.93 -6.87 -11.95
C ARG A 274 7.83 -5.90 -12.69
N LEU A 275 7.31 -4.73 -13.04
CA LEU A 275 8.10 -3.66 -13.65
C LEU A 275 9.24 -3.25 -12.73
N LEU A 276 8.93 -2.98 -11.44
CA LEU A 276 9.94 -2.66 -10.43
C LEU A 276 11.00 -3.76 -10.32
N HIS A 277 10.60 -5.03 -10.18
CA HIS A 277 11.55 -6.13 -10.07
C HIS A 277 12.48 -6.24 -11.28
N THR A 278 11.95 -6.04 -12.49
CA THR A 278 12.73 -6.12 -13.73
C THR A 278 13.73 -4.97 -13.85
N LEU A 279 13.30 -3.74 -13.53
CA LEU A 279 14.18 -2.56 -13.55
C LEU A 279 15.31 -2.69 -12.52
N LEU A 280 14.98 -3.10 -11.30
CA LEU A 280 15.95 -3.23 -10.21
C LEU A 280 16.99 -4.32 -10.49
N LYS A 281 16.58 -5.44 -11.08
CA LYS A 281 17.50 -6.52 -11.47
C LYS A 281 18.53 -6.03 -12.49
N ASN A 282 18.14 -5.17 -13.42
CA ASN A 282 19.07 -4.60 -14.40
C ASN A 282 20.09 -3.68 -13.71
N VAL A 283 19.63 -2.83 -12.78
CA VAL A 283 20.52 -1.89 -12.05
C VAL A 283 21.49 -2.62 -11.11
N ILE A 284 21.05 -3.70 -10.45
CA ILE A 284 21.92 -4.48 -9.55
C ILE A 284 22.96 -5.28 -10.36
N LYS A 285 22.58 -5.82 -11.52
CA LYS A 285 23.49 -6.57 -12.37
C LYS A 285 24.61 -5.72 -12.99
N GLU A 286 24.41 -4.41 -13.13
CA GLU A 286 25.45 -3.49 -13.60
C GLU A 286 26.47 -3.09 -12.51
N ARG A 287 26.24 -3.45 -11.25
CA ARG A 287 27.09 -3.03 -10.11
C ARG A 287 27.89 -4.17 -9.46
N VAL A 288 27.74 -5.40 -9.95
CA VAL A 288 28.52 -6.58 -9.57
C VAL A 288 29.29 -7.03 -10.80
#